data_AF-B8C4B3-F1
#
_entry.id   AF-B8C4B3-F1
#
_cell.length_a   1.000
_cell.length_b   1.000
_cell.length_c   1.000
_cell.angle_alpha   90.00
_cell.angle_beta   90.00
_cell.angle_gamma   90.00
#
_symmetry.space_group_name_H-M   'P 1'
#
loop_
_entity.id
_entity.type
_entity.pdbx_description
1 polymer ?
#
loop_
_entity_poly.entity_id
_entity_poly.type
_entity_poly.pdbx_seq_one_letter_code
_entity_poly.pdbx_strand_id
1 'polypeptide(L)'
;MRPPRLSQPAPTILNKMRTRRRTKQRVAVATLAIVASFVCISIKNRSSTTIGHRHNDRLALSLPTEANSHNSSSSHRQLQANVPTQPYSVDNLLSSLEAFRRYGIFIFYYNPRNDEFLALQRVHDPPNGVTERLNKVMKLLTMELRQNFPNRFMGKKSEEFMVLISVADFPSLREECFPSRNNGVKNCAVDAFSPILQFGSIFTEKSILPTLMAMPMGPHIHCFLQWQNSRTVCDDLIPDYHENDVKWQDLIPQVAWRGTDFEFVPMLYPHLRQPDYEMLSSHANNGDSQEAVIDEMLRDWDNLYPRWRGMALTAQAELEASKQAKNDKTPPWINTKFTHWTENHHSHLTTEGEYYNNFEKMGIHAIGEYMDKKDLAKFRYQIDYRGGGGTTWKGTLEKLAMPDLSNLRLAFEWAEAFPGAAKHIATAGTEFVHAMGTEEVFGQMYDKYLTQPMGNIIDAFQQSQGSTVFSDDGKVMINGAEFKEMWRCIGTENDMNCQQLHE
;
A
#
# COMPACT_ATOMS: atom_id res chain seq x y z
N MET A 1 8.49 -12.92 -70.28
CA MET A 1 9.08 -12.55 -68.97
C MET A 1 8.27 -11.44 -68.33
N ARG A 2 7.82 -11.61 -67.09
CA ARG A 2 7.52 -10.55 -66.09
C ARG A 2 7.77 -11.19 -64.71
N PRO A 3 8.43 -10.51 -63.75
CA PRO A 3 8.65 -11.08 -62.43
C PRO A 3 7.35 -11.06 -61.59
N PRO A 4 7.17 -11.98 -60.64
CA PRO A 4 6.06 -11.92 -59.68
C PRO A 4 6.23 -10.73 -58.73
N ARG A 5 5.12 -10.13 -58.29
CA ARG A 5 5.14 -9.08 -57.26
C ARG A 5 5.36 -9.72 -55.89
N LEU A 6 6.39 -9.29 -55.18
CA LEU A 6 6.52 -9.53 -53.73
C LEU A 6 5.38 -8.83 -53.00
N SER A 7 4.72 -9.55 -52.09
CA SER A 7 3.78 -8.97 -51.12
C SER A 7 4.53 -8.17 -50.07
N GLN A 8 4.00 -7.01 -49.68
CA GLN A 8 4.51 -6.27 -48.52
C GLN A 8 4.00 -6.92 -47.22
N PRO A 9 4.81 -6.94 -46.15
CA PRO A 9 4.38 -7.49 -44.86
C PRO A 9 3.25 -6.64 -44.25
N ALA A 10 2.31 -7.30 -43.56
CA ALA A 10 1.23 -6.62 -42.87
C ALA A 10 1.75 -5.75 -41.71
N PRO A 11 1.15 -4.57 -41.45
CA PRO A 11 1.63 -3.66 -40.41
C PRO A 11 1.41 -4.25 -39.00
N THR A 12 2.50 -4.40 -38.26
CA THR A 12 2.54 -4.92 -36.88
C THR A 12 1.64 -4.16 -35.91
N ILE A 13 1.12 -4.86 -34.90
CA ILE A 13 0.11 -4.35 -33.95
C ILE A 13 0.59 -3.09 -33.20
N LEU A 14 1.89 -2.99 -32.92
CA LEU A 14 2.53 -1.80 -32.35
C LEU A 14 2.25 -0.52 -33.16
N ASN A 15 2.14 -0.62 -34.49
CA ASN A 15 1.78 0.51 -35.36
C ASN A 15 0.28 0.85 -35.32
N LYS A 16 -0.61 -0.13 -35.09
CA LYS A 16 -2.05 0.11 -34.84
C LYS A 16 -2.27 0.80 -33.49
N MET A 17 -1.51 0.43 -32.46
CA MET A 17 -1.51 1.14 -31.17
C MET A 17 -0.93 2.56 -31.31
N ARG A 18 0.22 2.73 -31.99
CA ARG A 18 0.81 4.06 -32.26
C ARG A 18 -0.13 4.98 -33.05
N THR A 19 -0.88 4.49 -34.04
CA THR A 19 -1.84 5.34 -34.77
C THR A 19 -3.04 5.72 -33.92
N ARG A 20 -3.67 4.78 -33.18
CA ARG A 20 -4.74 5.13 -32.21
C ARG A 20 -4.27 6.16 -31.16
N ARG A 21 -3.04 6.02 -30.64
CA ARG A 21 -2.45 6.97 -29.66
C ARG A 21 -2.17 8.34 -30.28
N ARG A 22 -1.64 8.39 -31.52
CA ARG A 22 -1.46 9.65 -32.29
C ARG A 22 -2.77 10.37 -32.58
N THR A 23 -3.86 9.66 -32.88
CA THR A 23 -5.18 10.28 -33.08
C THR A 23 -5.72 10.88 -31.78
N LYS A 24 -5.66 10.16 -30.65
CA LYS A 24 -6.05 10.70 -29.33
C LYS A 24 -5.20 11.91 -28.93
N GLN A 25 -3.88 11.89 -29.14
CA GLN A 25 -3.01 13.04 -28.88
C GLN A 25 -3.34 14.24 -29.80
N ARG A 26 -3.62 14.03 -31.09
CA ARG A 26 -4.02 15.12 -32.00
C ARG A 26 -5.33 15.79 -31.59
N VAL A 27 -6.31 15.02 -31.10
CA VAL A 27 -7.55 15.58 -30.53
C VAL A 27 -7.24 16.39 -29.28
N ALA A 28 -6.47 15.84 -28.31
CA ALA A 28 -6.12 16.56 -27.09
C ALA A 28 -5.34 17.87 -27.35
N VAL A 29 -4.40 17.86 -28.29
CA VAL A 29 -3.65 19.07 -28.70
C VAL A 29 -4.56 20.08 -29.41
N ALA A 30 -5.53 19.63 -30.22
CA ALA A 30 -6.51 20.53 -30.82
C ALA A 30 -7.42 21.19 -29.77
N THR A 31 -7.89 20.42 -28.76
CA THR A 31 -8.66 20.96 -27.63
C THR A 31 -7.84 21.98 -26.82
N LEU A 32 -6.58 21.67 -26.52
CA LEU A 32 -5.66 22.61 -25.85
C LEU A 32 -5.42 23.88 -26.68
N ALA A 33 -5.25 23.77 -28.00
CA ALA A 33 -5.09 24.93 -28.88
C ALA A 33 -6.36 25.81 -28.93
N ILE A 34 -7.55 25.21 -28.88
CA ILE A 34 -8.83 25.93 -28.81
C ILE A 34 -8.94 26.66 -27.46
N VAL A 35 -8.68 25.99 -26.34
CA VAL A 35 -8.71 26.60 -24.99
C VAL A 35 -7.68 27.74 -24.88
N ALA A 36 -6.45 27.52 -25.35
CA ALA A 36 -5.42 28.56 -25.40
C ALA A 36 -5.83 29.76 -26.28
N SER A 37 -6.55 29.52 -27.38
CA SER A 37 -7.07 30.59 -28.23
C SER A 37 -8.10 31.46 -27.50
N PHE A 38 -9.02 30.86 -26.74
CA PHE A 38 -9.97 31.60 -25.90
C PHE A 38 -9.28 32.40 -24.79
N VAL A 39 -8.28 31.83 -24.11
CA VAL A 39 -7.49 32.55 -23.08
C VAL A 39 -6.72 33.73 -23.68
N CYS A 40 -6.09 33.55 -24.85
CA CYS A 40 -5.36 34.62 -25.54
C CYS A 40 -6.27 35.75 -26.08
N ILE A 41 -7.54 35.47 -26.37
CA ILE A 41 -8.52 36.50 -26.74
C ILE A 41 -8.87 37.38 -25.52
N SER A 42 -9.11 36.78 -24.36
CA SER A 42 -9.47 37.51 -23.12
C SER A 42 -8.35 38.40 -22.56
N ILE A 43 -7.08 38.10 -22.85
CA ILE A 43 -5.92 38.85 -22.33
C ILE A 43 -5.60 40.10 -23.18
N LYS A 44 -6.13 40.21 -24.41
CA LYS A 44 -5.68 41.23 -25.39
C LYS A 44 -6.24 42.65 -25.21
N ASN A 45 -6.77 42.97 -24.02
CA ASN A 45 -7.40 44.26 -23.72
C ASN A 45 -6.73 45.00 -22.53
N ARG A 46 -5.42 45.28 -22.65
CA ARG A 46 -4.70 46.35 -21.90
C ARG A 46 -3.51 46.88 -22.71
N SER A 47 -3.24 48.18 -22.59
CA SER A 47 -2.19 48.98 -23.24
C SER A 47 -0.76 48.44 -22.97
N SER A 48 0.20 48.45 -23.92
CA SER A 48 0.96 49.61 -24.47
C SER A 48 1.69 50.39 -23.35
N THR A 49 3.01 50.65 -23.37
CA THR A 49 4.02 50.87 -24.44
C THR A 49 5.37 50.13 -24.13
N THR A 50 6.53 50.11 -24.85
CA THR A 50 7.04 50.49 -26.20
C THR A 50 8.41 49.78 -26.50
N ILE A 51 8.91 49.85 -27.76
CA ILE A 51 10.31 49.99 -28.29
C ILE A 51 11.50 49.49 -27.42
N GLY A 52 12.53 48.76 -27.90
CA GLY A 52 12.95 48.24 -29.24
C GLY A 52 14.42 47.74 -29.14
N HIS A 53 14.92 46.72 -29.86
CA HIS A 53 15.35 46.71 -31.27
C HIS A 53 15.62 45.25 -31.79
N ARG A 54 16.16 45.09 -33.02
CA ARG A 54 16.49 43.80 -33.70
C ARG A 54 18.01 43.45 -33.56
N HIS A 55 18.61 42.31 -33.97
CA HIS A 55 18.34 41.39 -35.10
C HIS A 55 19.02 39.99 -34.96
N ASN A 56 18.49 39.01 -35.72
CA ASN A 56 19.13 37.80 -36.30
C ASN A 56 19.65 36.63 -35.43
N ASP A 57 18.83 35.58 -35.37
CA ASP A 57 19.07 34.23 -35.95
C ASP A 57 20.50 33.63 -35.95
N ARG A 58 20.65 32.51 -35.23
CA ARG A 58 21.17 31.24 -35.80
C ARG A 58 20.73 30.03 -34.99
N LEU A 59 20.21 29.00 -35.67
CA LEU A 59 19.85 27.71 -35.09
C LEU A 59 21.10 26.82 -34.94
N ALA A 60 21.40 26.39 -33.72
CA ALA A 60 22.32 25.30 -33.43
C ALA A 60 21.74 24.47 -32.27
N LEU A 61 21.65 23.15 -32.44
CA LEU A 61 21.32 22.26 -31.32
C LEU A 61 22.57 22.07 -30.46
N SER A 62 22.62 22.71 -29.29
CA SER A 62 23.54 22.40 -28.21
C SER A 62 22.85 21.50 -27.18
N LEU A 63 23.59 20.49 -26.70
CA LEU A 63 23.18 19.68 -25.55
C LEU A 63 23.38 20.49 -24.27
N PRO A 64 22.43 20.49 -23.31
CA PRO A 64 22.63 21.11 -22.03
C PRO A 64 23.44 20.20 -21.10
N THR A 65 24.74 20.46 -21.01
CA THR A 65 25.53 20.10 -19.83
C THR A 65 25.27 21.08 -18.69
N GLU A 66 25.49 20.59 -17.47
CA GLU A 66 25.55 21.33 -16.20
C GLU A 66 24.26 21.91 -15.61
N ALA A 67 24.18 21.69 -14.30
CA ALA A 67 23.10 22.02 -13.42
C ALA A 67 22.77 23.52 -13.40
N ASN A 68 21.47 23.82 -13.40
CA ASN A 68 20.95 25.01 -12.72
C ASN A 68 19.68 24.67 -11.96
N SER A 69 19.59 25.15 -10.72
CA SER A 69 18.53 24.80 -9.77
C SER A 69 17.24 25.56 -10.07
N HIS A 70 16.29 24.91 -10.73
CA HIS A 70 14.90 25.37 -10.73
C HIS A 70 14.06 24.55 -9.76
N ASN A 71 13.49 25.24 -8.76
CA ASN A 71 12.50 24.72 -7.85
C ASN A 71 11.19 24.40 -8.59
N SER A 72 11.13 23.29 -9.31
CA SER A 72 9.85 22.64 -9.61
C SER A 72 9.31 22.10 -8.29
N SER A 73 8.28 22.75 -7.74
CA SER A 73 7.62 22.30 -6.52
C SER A 73 6.83 21.02 -6.77
N SER A 74 7.53 19.88 -6.83
CA SER A 74 6.92 18.57 -6.67
C SER A 74 6.24 18.56 -5.30
N SER A 75 4.91 18.38 -5.30
CA SER A 75 4.13 18.23 -4.08
C SER A 75 4.38 16.86 -3.48
N HIS A 76 5.57 16.68 -2.89
CA HIS A 76 5.85 15.62 -1.95
C HIS A 76 4.74 15.67 -0.90
N ARG A 77 3.88 14.65 -0.90
CA ARG A 77 2.90 14.46 0.16
C ARG A 77 3.69 14.24 1.45
N GLN A 78 3.86 15.29 2.25
CA GLN A 78 4.24 15.14 3.63
C GLN A 78 3.22 14.19 4.27
N LEU A 79 3.66 13.02 4.69
CA LEU A 79 2.89 12.21 5.63
C LEU A 79 2.88 13.00 6.94
N GLN A 80 1.74 13.65 7.20
CA GLN A 80 1.60 14.72 8.18
C GLN A 80 1.67 14.18 9.61
N ALA A 81 2.86 14.17 10.19
CA ALA A 81 3.04 14.13 11.64
C ALA A 81 2.51 15.41 12.34
N ASN A 82 2.38 16.51 11.56
CA ASN A 82 2.05 17.85 12.04
C ASN A 82 0.65 18.35 11.64
N VAL A 83 -0.32 17.46 11.37
CA VAL A 83 -1.74 17.88 11.31
C VAL A 83 -2.31 17.85 12.73
N PRO A 84 -2.87 18.98 13.24
CA PRO A 84 -3.62 18.96 14.49
C PRO A 84 -4.77 17.96 14.39
N THR A 85 -4.86 17.07 15.37
CA THR A 85 -5.99 16.15 15.47
C THR A 85 -7.24 16.96 15.78
N GLN A 86 -8.34 16.71 15.07
CA GLN A 86 -9.60 17.41 15.33
C GLN A 86 -10.12 17.03 16.73
N PRO A 87 -10.64 17.98 17.52
CA PRO A 87 -11.20 17.67 18.83
C PRO A 87 -12.33 16.65 18.71
N TYR A 88 -12.29 15.62 19.55
CA TYR A 88 -13.23 14.49 19.48
C TYR A 88 -13.70 14.06 20.87
N SER A 89 -14.92 13.55 20.93
CA SER A 89 -15.58 13.09 22.16
C SER A 89 -15.89 11.59 22.13
N VAL A 90 -16.45 11.09 23.23
CA VAL A 90 -17.01 9.73 23.33
C VAL A 90 -18.06 9.47 22.24
N ASP A 91 -18.90 10.44 21.88
CA ASP A 91 -19.95 10.26 20.87
C ASP A 91 -19.38 10.17 19.44
N ASN A 92 -18.29 10.88 19.15
CA ASN A 92 -17.53 10.69 17.90
C ASN A 92 -16.97 9.27 17.84
N LEU A 93 -16.42 8.79 18.96
CA LEU A 93 -15.81 7.46 19.07
C LEU A 93 -16.85 6.33 18.91
N LEU A 94 -18.02 6.43 19.54
CA LEU A 94 -19.11 5.47 19.38
C LEU A 94 -19.68 5.48 17.94
N SER A 95 -19.85 6.65 17.34
CA SER A 95 -20.28 6.80 15.94
C SER A 95 -19.27 6.17 14.96
N SER A 96 -17.97 6.35 15.23
CA SER A 96 -16.88 5.77 14.44
C SER A 96 -16.87 4.25 14.54
N LEU A 97 -17.09 3.70 15.73
CA LEU A 97 -17.11 2.26 15.97
C LEU A 97 -18.28 1.57 15.23
N GLU A 98 -19.42 2.24 15.07
CA GLU A 98 -20.55 1.77 14.25
C GLU A 98 -20.29 1.80 12.74
N ALA A 99 -19.25 2.48 12.25
CA ALA A 99 -18.88 2.43 10.84
C ALA A 99 -18.08 1.17 10.45
N PHE A 100 -17.60 0.40 11.43
CA PHE A 100 -16.80 -0.80 11.22
C PHE A 100 -17.62 -2.10 11.27
N ARG A 101 -17.11 -3.14 10.59
CA ARG A 101 -17.52 -4.54 10.78
C ARG A 101 -17.08 -5.01 12.19
N ARG A 102 -17.70 -6.09 12.68
CA ARG A 102 -17.64 -6.50 14.09
C ARG A 102 -16.32 -7.16 14.55
N TYR A 103 -15.21 -6.97 13.84
CA TYR A 103 -13.95 -7.65 14.14
C TYR A 103 -12.75 -6.70 14.14
N GLY A 104 -11.79 -6.97 15.03
CA GLY A 104 -10.47 -6.33 15.04
C GLY A 104 -10.42 -4.85 15.45
N ILE A 105 -11.51 -4.23 15.86
CA ILE A 105 -11.56 -2.84 16.37
C ILE A 105 -12.03 -2.81 17.83
N PHE A 106 -11.38 -1.98 18.65
CA PHE A 106 -11.58 -1.89 20.10
C PHE A 106 -11.48 -0.44 20.57
N ILE A 107 -12.08 -0.13 21.72
CA ILE A 107 -11.81 1.10 22.45
C ILE A 107 -10.59 0.84 23.33
N PHE A 108 -9.51 1.60 23.13
CA PHE A 108 -8.43 1.72 24.11
C PHE A 108 -8.82 2.81 25.10
N TYR A 109 -8.97 2.43 26.36
CA TYR A 109 -9.51 3.29 27.41
C TYR A 109 -8.61 3.27 28.65
N TYR A 110 -8.39 4.43 29.25
CA TYR A 110 -7.68 4.59 30.52
C TYR A 110 -8.65 4.88 31.66
N ASN A 111 -8.61 4.02 32.68
CA ASN A 111 -9.41 4.12 33.89
C ASN A 111 -8.59 4.74 35.04
N PRO A 112 -8.74 6.05 35.33
CA PRO A 112 -8.01 6.71 36.42
C PRO A 112 -8.42 6.23 37.82
N ARG A 113 -9.58 5.58 37.98
CA ARG A 113 -10.03 5.08 39.30
C ARG A 113 -9.14 3.96 39.83
N ASN A 114 -8.70 3.10 38.93
CA ASN A 114 -7.87 1.92 39.22
C ASN A 114 -6.42 2.07 38.72
N ASP A 115 -6.13 3.11 37.91
CA ASP A 115 -4.84 3.35 37.25
C ASP A 115 -4.44 2.26 36.25
N GLU A 116 -5.39 1.86 35.41
CA GLU A 116 -5.29 0.76 34.46
C GLU A 116 -5.71 1.15 33.03
N PHE A 117 -5.22 0.44 32.03
CA PHE A 117 -5.61 0.59 30.62
C PHE A 117 -6.35 -0.66 30.14
N LEU A 118 -7.46 -0.47 29.44
CA LEU A 118 -8.38 -1.52 29.00
C LEU A 118 -8.55 -1.51 27.47
N ALA A 119 -8.68 -2.69 26.86
CA ALA A 119 -9.27 -2.85 25.53
C ALA A 119 -10.71 -3.32 25.67
N LEU A 120 -11.66 -2.51 25.19
CA LEU A 120 -13.09 -2.80 25.27
C LEU A 120 -13.63 -3.18 23.89
N GLN A 121 -14.40 -4.27 23.83
CA GLN A 121 -15.13 -4.71 22.63
C GLN A 121 -16.64 -4.66 22.90
N ARG A 122 -17.48 -4.34 21.89
CA ARG A 122 -18.95 -4.48 22.01
C ARG A 122 -19.30 -5.91 22.40
N VAL A 123 -20.27 -6.11 23.28
CA VAL A 123 -20.69 -7.46 23.73
C VAL A 123 -21.25 -8.32 22.57
N HIS A 124 -21.87 -7.70 21.56
CA HIS A 124 -22.45 -8.39 20.40
C HIS A 124 -21.48 -8.61 19.22
N ASP A 125 -20.20 -8.29 19.41
CA ASP A 125 -19.14 -8.60 18.44
C ASP A 125 -18.49 -9.95 18.82
N PRO A 126 -18.20 -10.83 17.84
CA PRO A 126 -17.66 -12.17 18.09
C PRO A 126 -16.30 -12.12 18.82
N PRO A 127 -15.95 -13.17 19.58
CA PRO A 127 -14.58 -13.33 20.07
C PRO A 127 -13.61 -13.34 18.87
N ASN A 128 -12.59 -12.49 18.93
CA ASN A 128 -11.65 -12.28 17.82
C ASN A 128 -10.38 -13.07 18.06
N GLY A 129 -10.01 -13.98 17.15
CA GLY A 129 -8.72 -14.69 17.14
C GLY A 129 -7.48 -13.81 16.89
N VAL A 130 -7.55 -12.50 17.15
CA VAL A 130 -6.50 -11.49 16.93
C VAL A 130 -5.83 -11.10 18.26
N THR A 131 -5.91 -11.99 19.26
CA THR A 131 -5.47 -11.79 20.65
C THR A 131 -3.98 -11.47 20.75
N GLU A 132 -3.12 -12.15 20.00
CA GLU A 132 -1.67 -11.95 20.04
C GLU A 132 -1.25 -10.56 19.52
N ARG A 133 -1.94 -10.02 18.51
CA ARG A 133 -1.66 -8.65 18.04
C ARG A 133 -2.20 -7.62 19.02
N LEU A 134 -3.39 -7.84 19.59
CA LEU A 134 -3.95 -6.97 20.63
C LEU A 134 -3.03 -6.89 21.87
N ASN A 135 -2.47 -8.02 22.31
CA ASN A 135 -1.46 -8.09 23.38
C ASN A 135 -0.28 -7.14 23.14
N LYS A 136 0.34 -7.24 21.96
CA LYS A 136 1.50 -6.41 21.59
C LYS A 136 1.12 -4.93 21.48
N VAL A 137 -0.06 -4.60 20.94
CA VAL A 137 -0.58 -3.22 20.86
C VAL A 137 -0.87 -2.63 22.24
N MET A 138 -1.52 -3.39 23.13
CA MET A 138 -1.87 -2.94 24.47
C MET A 138 -0.62 -2.59 25.29
N LYS A 139 0.43 -3.43 25.20
CA LYS A 139 1.73 -3.14 25.80
C LYS A 139 2.36 -1.89 25.19
N LEU A 140 2.44 -1.81 23.86
CA LEU A 140 3.06 -0.69 23.14
C LEU A 140 2.44 0.66 23.54
N LEU A 141 1.11 0.75 23.54
CA LEU A 141 0.38 1.98 23.91
C LEU A 141 0.43 2.27 25.41
N THR A 142 0.40 1.26 26.27
CA THR A 142 0.49 1.49 27.72
C THR A 142 1.89 1.97 28.11
N MET A 143 2.95 1.40 27.53
CA MET A 143 4.33 1.90 27.68
C MET A 143 4.45 3.33 27.15
N GLU A 144 3.96 3.59 25.94
CA GLU A 144 4.02 4.91 25.30
C GLU A 144 3.46 6.03 26.19
N LEU A 145 2.26 5.80 26.72
CA LEU A 145 1.53 6.77 27.52
C LEU A 145 2.14 6.96 28.92
N ARG A 146 2.70 5.90 29.52
CA ARG A 146 3.40 6.00 30.81
C ARG A 146 4.77 6.68 30.69
N GLN A 147 5.54 6.38 29.65
CA GLN A 147 6.90 6.90 29.48
C GLN A 147 6.92 8.36 29.06
N ASN A 148 6.17 8.71 28.02
CA ASN A 148 6.28 10.02 27.37
C ASN A 148 5.22 11.02 27.86
N PHE A 149 4.16 10.54 28.51
CA PHE A 149 3.07 11.37 29.05
C PHE A 149 2.76 11.08 30.54
N PRO A 150 3.74 10.84 31.43
CA PRO A 150 3.50 10.33 32.80
C PRO A 150 2.52 11.21 33.61
N ASN A 151 2.60 12.53 33.47
CA ASN A 151 1.73 13.48 34.17
C ASN A 151 0.24 13.35 33.77
N ARG A 152 -0.07 12.79 32.59
CA ARG A 152 -1.44 12.59 32.11
C ARG A 152 -2.07 11.29 32.64
N PHE A 153 -1.26 10.37 33.16
CA PHE A 153 -1.67 9.02 33.57
C PHE A 153 -1.11 8.68 34.97
N MET A 154 -1.69 9.30 36.00
CA MET A 154 -1.28 9.21 37.42
C MET A 154 -2.44 8.73 38.34
N GLY A 155 -3.22 7.75 37.90
CA GLY A 155 -4.41 7.26 38.58
C GLY A 155 -5.42 8.38 38.84
N LYS A 156 -5.92 8.45 40.08
CA LYS A 156 -7.07 9.28 40.50
C LYS A 156 -6.88 10.80 40.41
N LYS A 157 -5.72 11.27 39.96
CA LYS A 157 -5.43 12.68 39.66
C LYS A 157 -5.63 13.03 38.18
N SER A 158 -5.83 12.02 37.33
CA SER A 158 -5.96 12.15 35.89
C SER A 158 -7.41 11.98 35.45
N GLU A 159 -7.73 12.59 34.31
CA GLU A 159 -9.02 12.40 33.63
C GLU A 159 -9.03 11.08 32.86
N GLU A 160 -10.23 10.62 32.47
CA GLU A 160 -10.37 9.48 31.55
C GLU A 160 -9.73 9.81 30.18
N PHE A 161 -9.38 8.78 29.42
CA PHE A 161 -8.91 8.92 28.04
C PHE A 161 -9.44 7.76 27.20
N MET A 162 -9.92 8.03 25.98
CA MET A 162 -10.41 7.01 25.05
C MET A 162 -9.95 7.28 23.62
N VAL A 163 -9.54 6.24 22.90
CA VAL A 163 -9.23 6.27 21.46
C VAL A 163 -9.59 4.93 20.82
N LEU A 164 -9.91 4.90 19.52
CA LEU A 164 -10.11 3.63 18.82
C LEU A 164 -8.78 3.02 18.37
N ILE A 165 -8.60 1.73 18.61
CA ILE A 165 -7.49 0.94 18.10
C ILE A 165 -8.03 -0.14 17.15
N SER A 166 -7.34 -0.35 16.03
CA SER A 166 -7.67 -1.35 15.02
C SER A 166 -6.48 -2.25 14.77
N VAL A 167 -6.64 -3.54 15.03
CA VAL A 167 -5.63 -4.59 14.87
C VAL A 167 -5.92 -5.54 13.71
N ALA A 168 -7.01 -5.32 12.97
CA ALA A 168 -7.26 -5.99 11.69
C ALA A 168 -6.16 -5.68 10.66
N ASP A 169 -5.95 -6.56 9.67
CA ASP A 169 -4.93 -6.34 8.62
C ASP A 169 -5.26 -5.19 7.67
N PHE A 170 -6.53 -4.77 7.62
CA PHE A 170 -7.02 -3.61 6.88
C PHE A 170 -8.24 -2.98 7.59
N PRO A 171 -8.65 -1.74 7.25
CA PRO A 171 -9.77 -1.07 7.92
C PRO A 171 -11.08 -1.63 7.37
N SER A 172 -11.70 -2.54 8.13
CA SER A 172 -12.90 -3.24 7.72
C SER A 172 -14.16 -2.41 8.00
N LEU A 173 -14.42 -1.41 7.14
CA LEU A 173 -15.65 -0.61 7.18
C LEU A 173 -16.87 -1.43 6.70
N ARG A 174 -18.06 -1.02 7.14
CA ARG A 174 -19.33 -1.46 6.54
C ARG A 174 -19.47 -0.86 5.13
N GLU A 175 -20.23 -1.51 4.25
CA GLU A 175 -20.21 -1.15 2.82
C GLU A 175 -20.84 0.22 2.53
N GLU A 176 -21.86 0.56 3.31
CA GLU A 176 -22.52 1.87 3.35
C GLU A 176 -21.62 3.01 3.86
N CYS A 177 -20.40 2.74 4.34
CA CYS A 177 -19.45 3.77 4.76
C CYS A 177 -18.34 4.05 3.72
N PHE A 178 -18.30 3.36 2.57
CA PHE A 178 -17.32 3.64 1.52
C PHE A 178 -17.80 4.74 0.55
N PRO A 179 -17.04 5.86 0.39
CA PRO A 179 -17.43 6.95 -0.50
C PRO A 179 -17.68 6.53 -1.96
N SER A 180 -16.96 5.52 -2.44
CA SER A 180 -17.07 5.01 -3.82
C SER A 180 -18.31 4.16 -4.12
N ARG A 181 -19.03 3.68 -3.09
CA ARG A 181 -20.29 2.92 -3.25
C ARG A 181 -21.54 3.78 -3.02
N ASN A 182 -21.41 4.93 -2.37
CA ASN A 182 -22.53 5.74 -1.91
C ASN A 182 -23.09 6.69 -2.98
N ASN A 183 -23.98 6.16 -3.83
CA ASN A 183 -24.92 6.94 -4.65
C ASN A 183 -26.01 7.62 -3.76
N GLY A 184 -25.58 8.49 -2.84
CA GLY A 184 -26.46 9.31 -1.98
C GLY A 184 -27.03 8.64 -0.73
N VAL A 185 -26.74 7.36 -0.46
CA VAL A 185 -27.25 6.64 0.71
C VAL A 185 -26.23 6.65 1.84
N LYS A 186 -26.59 7.30 2.96
CA LYS A 186 -25.95 7.22 4.30
C LYS A 186 -24.41 7.36 4.32
N ASN A 187 -23.89 8.53 3.93
CA ASN A 187 -22.52 8.92 4.32
C ASN A 187 -22.37 8.83 5.85
N CYS A 188 -21.44 7.99 6.33
CA CYS A 188 -21.19 7.76 7.75
C CYS A 188 -20.50 8.93 8.47
N ALA A 189 -20.26 10.06 7.79
CA ALA A 189 -19.57 11.24 8.32
C ALA A 189 -18.12 10.93 8.76
N VAL A 190 -17.37 10.25 7.89
CA VAL A 190 -15.98 9.81 8.13
C VAL A 190 -15.00 10.93 8.50
N ASP A 191 -15.33 12.18 8.15
CA ASP A 191 -14.57 13.39 8.52
C ASP A 191 -14.73 13.78 10.00
N ALA A 192 -15.81 13.33 10.65
CA ALA A 192 -16.19 13.66 12.04
C ALA A 192 -15.94 12.49 13.02
N PHE A 193 -15.20 11.48 12.59
CA PHE A 193 -14.81 10.33 13.41
C PHE A 193 -13.78 10.71 14.50
N SER A 194 -13.63 9.84 15.50
CA SER A 194 -12.45 9.87 16.37
C SER A 194 -11.20 9.46 15.59
N PRO A 195 -9.99 9.75 16.11
CA PRO A 195 -8.77 9.06 15.70
C PRO A 195 -8.92 7.55 15.78
N ILE A 196 -8.39 6.84 14.79
CA ILE A 196 -8.36 5.37 14.74
C ILE A 196 -6.93 4.93 14.49
N LEU A 197 -6.34 4.25 15.48
CA LEU A 197 -4.94 3.80 15.47
C LEU A 197 -4.85 2.42 14.80
N GLN A 198 -4.42 2.38 13.54
CA GLN A 198 -4.46 1.19 12.68
C GLN A 198 -3.10 0.48 12.65
N PHE A 199 -3.00 -0.64 13.37
CA PHE A 199 -1.82 -1.52 13.45
C PHE A 199 -1.79 -2.53 12.29
N GLY A 200 -2.20 -2.06 11.10
CA GLY A 200 -2.38 -2.81 9.87
C GLY A 200 -2.36 -1.86 8.66
N SER A 201 -2.87 -2.30 7.51
CA SER A 201 -2.90 -1.51 6.28
C SER A 201 -3.78 -0.25 6.42
N ILE A 202 -3.39 0.85 5.78
CA ILE A 202 -4.20 2.08 5.67
C ILE A 202 -4.54 2.46 4.22
N PHE A 203 -5.62 3.21 4.02
CA PHE A 203 -5.91 3.82 2.72
C PHE A 203 -4.90 4.90 2.37
N THR A 204 -4.34 4.84 1.15
CA THR A 204 -3.43 5.90 0.62
C THR A 204 -4.20 7.13 0.14
N GLU A 205 -5.50 7.01 -0.08
CA GLU A 205 -6.41 8.14 -0.31
C GLU A 205 -7.09 8.51 1.00
N LYS A 206 -6.70 9.66 1.58
CA LYS A 206 -7.16 10.09 2.91
C LYS A 206 -8.63 10.55 2.95
N SER A 207 -9.23 10.83 1.80
CA SER A 207 -10.68 11.06 1.61
C SER A 207 -11.56 9.87 2.02
N ILE A 208 -11.02 8.64 2.03
CA ILE A 208 -11.79 7.43 2.36
C ILE A 208 -12.02 7.32 3.87
N LEU A 209 -11.00 7.66 4.68
CA LEU A 209 -11.06 7.62 6.14
C LEU A 209 -9.95 8.54 6.71
N PRO A 210 -10.19 9.86 6.87
CA PRO A 210 -9.13 10.83 7.16
C PRO A 210 -8.52 10.64 8.55
N THR A 211 -9.33 10.23 9.53
CA THR A 211 -8.94 10.03 10.94
C THR A 211 -8.15 8.74 11.19
N LEU A 212 -7.96 7.91 10.15
CA LEU A 212 -7.19 6.67 10.22
C LEU A 212 -5.68 6.96 10.27
N MET A 213 -5.05 6.70 11.40
CA MET A 213 -3.62 6.89 11.63
C MET A 213 -2.88 5.56 11.47
N ALA A 214 -1.83 5.54 10.66
CA ALA A 214 -0.98 4.35 10.53
C ALA A 214 -0.12 4.19 11.79
N MET A 215 -0.12 2.99 12.35
CA MET A 215 0.68 2.60 13.50
C MET A 215 1.68 1.49 13.11
N PRO A 216 2.66 1.13 13.96
CA PRO A 216 3.56 0.02 13.70
C PRO A 216 2.79 -1.28 13.43
N MET A 217 2.88 -1.81 12.21
CA MET A 217 2.19 -3.05 11.84
C MET A 217 2.77 -4.26 12.58
N GLY A 218 1.96 -5.31 12.75
CA GLY A 218 2.25 -6.55 13.51
C GLY A 218 3.71 -6.90 13.81
N PRO A 219 4.57 -7.17 12.79
CA PRO A 219 5.97 -7.55 13.02
C PRO A 219 6.81 -6.47 13.69
N HIS A 220 6.49 -5.18 13.57
CA HIS A 220 7.31 -4.07 14.06
C HIS A 220 6.92 -3.60 15.47
N ILE A 221 5.78 -4.04 15.98
CA ILE A 221 5.32 -3.70 17.35
C ILE A 221 6.37 -4.14 18.39
N HIS A 222 7.03 -5.29 18.17
CA HIS A 222 8.10 -5.76 19.07
C HIS A 222 9.35 -4.87 19.06
N CYS A 223 9.65 -4.22 17.93
CA CYS A 223 10.79 -3.32 17.79
C CYS A 223 10.54 -1.97 18.45
N PHE A 224 9.31 -1.44 18.33
CA PHE A 224 8.90 -0.25 19.06
C PHE A 224 8.86 -0.52 20.58
N LEU A 225 8.44 -1.72 21.01
CA LEU A 225 8.55 -2.18 22.40
C LEU A 225 10.01 -2.30 22.87
N GLN A 226 10.90 -2.89 22.07
CA GLN A 226 12.33 -2.98 22.41
C GLN A 226 12.96 -1.59 22.57
N TRP A 227 12.62 -0.66 21.67
CA TRP A 227 13.05 0.74 21.75
C TRP A 227 12.55 1.43 23.02
N GLN A 228 11.28 1.27 23.39
CA GLN A 228 10.73 1.79 24.65
C GLN A 228 11.48 1.24 25.88
N ASN A 229 11.82 -0.06 25.89
CA ASN A 229 12.51 -0.70 27.02
C ASN A 229 14.01 -0.38 27.12
N SER A 230 14.70 -0.21 25.99
CA SER A 230 16.18 -0.25 25.96
C SER A 230 16.83 0.84 25.11
N ARG A 231 16.06 1.58 24.30
CA ARG A 231 16.54 2.52 23.27
C ARG A 231 17.53 1.89 22.27
N THR A 232 17.43 0.57 22.07
CA THR A 232 18.12 -0.16 21.00
C THR A 232 17.16 -0.53 19.87
N VAL A 233 17.67 -0.66 18.65
CA VAL A 233 16.92 -1.19 17.50
C VAL A 233 16.88 -2.72 17.55
N CYS A 234 15.76 -3.33 17.14
CA CYS A 234 15.63 -4.79 17.07
C CYS A 234 16.40 -5.38 15.87
N ASP A 235 16.86 -6.63 16.01
CA ASP A 235 17.57 -7.35 14.95
C ASP A 235 16.74 -7.47 13.66
N ASP A 236 15.41 -7.55 13.78
CA ASP A 236 14.47 -7.71 12.66
C ASP A 236 14.51 -6.52 11.67
N LEU A 237 14.90 -5.33 12.14
CA LEU A 237 15.10 -4.10 11.36
C LEU A 237 16.54 -3.94 10.84
N ILE A 238 17.51 -4.64 11.43
CA ILE A 238 18.88 -4.68 10.94
C ILE A 238 18.91 -5.58 9.69
N PRO A 239 19.55 -5.18 8.57
CA PRO A 239 19.65 -6.06 7.41
C PRO A 239 20.61 -7.23 7.66
N ASP A 240 20.09 -8.46 7.59
CA ASP A 240 20.82 -9.73 7.80
C ASP A 240 21.90 -10.03 6.72
N TYR A 241 22.10 -9.13 5.77
CA TYR A 241 22.84 -9.37 4.54
C TYR A 241 24.02 -8.41 4.40
N HIS A 242 25.23 -8.98 4.30
CA HIS A 242 26.43 -8.21 4.00
C HIS A 242 26.59 -8.06 2.48
N GLU A 243 26.72 -6.82 2.02
CA GLU A 243 26.71 -6.42 0.59
C GLU A 243 27.83 -7.02 -0.29
N ASN A 244 28.80 -7.73 0.31
CA ASN A 244 30.03 -8.17 -0.36
C ASN A 244 29.85 -9.36 -1.33
N ASP A 245 28.78 -10.14 -1.22
CA ASP A 245 28.69 -11.46 -1.86
C ASP A 245 28.07 -11.48 -3.27
N VAL A 246 27.34 -10.44 -3.69
CA VAL A 246 26.64 -10.41 -4.99
C VAL A 246 26.84 -9.08 -5.73
N LYS A 247 27.31 -9.15 -6.98
CA LYS A 247 27.50 -7.98 -7.84
C LYS A 247 26.28 -7.76 -8.73
N TRP A 248 25.98 -6.50 -9.05
CA TRP A 248 24.87 -6.11 -9.93
C TRP A 248 24.87 -6.83 -11.30
N GLN A 249 26.06 -7.13 -11.83
CA GLN A 249 26.26 -7.86 -13.08
C GLN A 249 25.82 -9.33 -12.99
N ASP A 250 25.93 -9.93 -11.81
CA ASP A 250 25.61 -11.34 -11.55
C ASP A 250 24.10 -11.54 -11.26
N LEU A 251 23.35 -10.46 -11.05
CA LEU A 251 21.89 -10.46 -10.84
C LEU A 251 21.13 -10.78 -12.14
N ILE A 252 20.10 -11.62 -12.01
CA ILE A 252 19.22 -12.05 -13.11
C ILE A 252 18.42 -10.84 -13.64
N PRO A 253 18.48 -10.52 -14.96
CA PRO A 253 17.76 -9.39 -15.56
C PRO A 253 16.27 -9.70 -15.79
N GLN A 254 15.54 -9.96 -14.72
CA GLN A 254 14.11 -10.29 -14.72
C GLN A 254 13.41 -9.57 -13.55
N VAL A 255 12.17 -9.12 -13.79
CA VAL A 255 11.27 -8.59 -12.76
C VAL A 255 10.59 -9.75 -12.02
N ALA A 256 10.88 -9.92 -10.72
CA ALA A 256 10.30 -10.98 -9.89
C ALA A 256 9.32 -10.44 -8.83
N TRP A 257 8.26 -11.21 -8.52
CA TRP A 257 7.39 -11.03 -7.35
C TRP A 257 6.66 -12.34 -6.99
N ARG A 258 6.36 -12.53 -5.69
CA ARG A 258 5.79 -13.76 -5.10
C ARG A 258 4.81 -13.52 -3.94
N GLY A 259 4.19 -12.34 -3.85
CA GLY A 259 3.18 -12.03 -2.82
C GLY A 259 1.77 -12.56 -3.14
N THR A 260 0.77 -12.14 -2.34
CA THR A 260 -0.64 -12.54 -2.45
C THR A 260 -1.57 -11.35 -2.71
N ASP A 261 -2.70 -11.54 -3.41
CA ASP A 261 -3.80 -10.56 -3.43
C ASP A 261 -4.50 -10.49 -2.06
N PHE A 262 -5.38 -9.50 -1.83
CA PHE A 262 -6.21 -9.45 -0.62
C PHE A 262 -7.65 -8.98 -0.90
N GLU A 263 -8.52 -9.30 0.04
CA GLU A 263 -9.96 -9.03 0.04
C GLU A 263 -10.31 -7.53 -0.11
N PHE A 264 -9.40 -6.61 0.25
CA PHE A 264 -9.64 -5.17 0.05
C PHE A 264 -9.72 -4.75 -1.42
N VAL A 265 -9.13 -5.51 -2.35
CA VAL A 265 -9.11 -5.16 -3.78
C VAL A 265 -10.53 -5.17 -4.39
N PRO A 266 -11.31 -6.27 -4.32
CA PRO A 266 -12.72 -6.25 -4.74
C PRO A 266 -13.62 -5.37 -3.86
N MET A 267 -13.23 -5.10 -2.60
CA MET A 267 -13.97 -4.17 -1.74
C MET A 267 -13.95 -2.74 -2.31
N LEU A 268 -12.76 -2.20 -2.63
CA LEU A 268 -12.60 -0.85 -3.20
C LEU A 268 -12.92 -0.78 -4.70
N TYR A 269 -12.60 -1.84 -5.45
CA TYR A 269 -12.70 -1.89 -6.91
C TYR A 269 -13.52 -3.12 -7.37
N PRO A 270 -14.85 -3.14 -7.14
CA PRO A 270 -15.70 -4.31 -7.40
C PRO A 270 -15.89 -4.68 -8.89
N HIS A 271 -15.31 -3.90 -9.81
CA HIS A 271 -15.23 -4.24 -11.23
C HIS A 271 -13.98 -5.10 -11.56
N LEU A 272 -12.99 -5.13 -10.66
CA LEU A 272 -11.82 -5.98 -10.83
C LEU A 272 -12.16 -7.42 -10.45
N ARG A 273 -11.65 -8.36 -11.24
CA ARG A 273 -11.86 -9.80 -11.07
C ARG A 273 -10.63 -10.59 -11.51
N GLN A 274 -10.71 -11.91 -11.31
CA GLN A 274 -9.83 -12.87 -11.97
C GLN A 274 -10.27 -13.04 -13.45
N PRO A 275 -9.44 -13.62 -14.33
CA PRO A 275 -9.87 -13.95 -15.69
C PRO A 275 -10.97 -15.00 -15.67
N ASP A 276 -11.98 -14.82 -16.51
CA ASP A 276 -13.02 -15.83 -16.73
C ASP A 276 -12.42 -17.01 -17.50
N TYR A 277 -12.39 -18.17 -16.86
CA TYR A 277 -11.79 -19.38 -17.43
C TYR A 277 -12.54 -19.86 -18.68
N GLU A 278 -13.87 -19.80 -18.71
CA GLU A 278 -14.64 -20.34 -19.84
C GLU A 278 -14.66 -19.37 -21.03
N MET A 279 -14.60 -18.06 -20.75
CA MET A 279 -14.32 -17.06 -21.78
C MET A 279 -12.98 -17.37 -22.48
N LEU A 280 -11.92 -17.68 -21.72
CA LEU A 280 -10.61 -18.01 -22.29
C LEU A 280 -10.58 -19.43 -22.90
N SER A 281 -11.31 -20.40 -22.35
CA SER A 281 -11.41 -21.77 -22.87
C SER A 281 -12.04 -21.80 -24.26
N SER A 282 -13.03 -20.95 -24.51
CA SER A 282 -13.65 -20.81 -25.83
C SER A 282 -12.66 -20.32 -26.91
N HIS A 283 -11.64 -19.53 -26.54
CA HIS A 283 -10.61 -19.11 -27.49
C HIS A 283 -9.61 -20.23 -27.75
N ALA A 284 -9.03 -20.82 -26.70
CA ALA A 284 -8.04 -21.90 -26.83
C ALA A 284 -8.57 -23.12 -27.61
N ASN A 285 -9.84 -23.49 -27.41
CA ASN A 285 -10.45 -24.65 -28.07
C ASN A 285 -10.80 -24.42 -29.55
N ASN A 286 -10.86 -23.17 -30.02
CA ASN A 286 -11.16 -22.85 -31.43
C ASN A 286 -9.93 -22.95 -32.36
N GLY A 287 -8.79 -23.46 -31.86
CA GLY A 287 -7.53 -23.58 -32.59
C GLY A 287 -6.67 -22.32 -32.58
N ASP A 288 -7.11 -21.27 -31.87
CA ASP A 288 -6.29 -20.10 -31.60
C ASP A 288 -5.20 -20.45 -30.56
N SER A 289 -3.96 -20.11 -30.90
CA SER A 289 -2.77 -20.38 -30.09
C SER A 289 -2.79 -19.71 -28.71
N GLN A 290 -1.90 -20.16 -27.80
CA GLN A 290 -1.50 -19.49 -26.55
C GLN A 290 -1.45 -17.95 -26.65
N GLU A 291 -0.98 -17.44 -27.80
CA GLU A 291 -0.90 -16.01 -28.09
C GLU A 291 -2.24 -15.28 -27.97
N ALA A 292 -3.36 -15.90 -28.38
CA ALA A 292 -4.68 -15.30 -28.36
C ALA A 292 -5.29 -15.25 -26.95
N VAL A 293 -5.00 -16.25 -26.10
CA VAL A 293 -5.38 -16.26 -24.69
C VAL A 293 -4.69 -15.11 -23.95
N ILE A 294 -3.39 -14.91 -24.23
CA ILE A 294 -2.61 -13.75 -23.76
C ILE A 294 -3.21 -12.45 -24.31
N ASP A 295 -3.51 -12.38 -25.61
CA ASP A 295 -4.07 -11.18 -26.25
C ASP A 295 -5.43 -10.79 -25.66
N GLU A 296 -6.27 -11.76 -25.26
CA GLU A 296 -7.56 -11.48 -24.59
C GLU A 296 -7.38 -11.03 -23.13
N MET A 297 -6.49 -11.66 -22.35
CA MET A 297 -6.12 -11.16 -21.02
C MET A 297 -5.58 -9.71 -21.06
N LEU A 298 -4.87 -9.35 -22.14
CA LEU A 298 -4.37 -7.99 -22.37
C LEU A 298 -5.43 -7.00 -22.90
N ARG A 299 -6.56 -7.48 -23.46
CA ARG A 299 -7.73 -6.65 -23.80
C ARG A 299 -8.59 -6.38 -22.57
N ASP A 300 -8.75 -7.39 -21.70
CA ASP A 300 -9.51 -7.34 -20.46
C ASP A 300 -8.76 -6.66 -19.28
N TRP A 301 -7.55 -6.16 -19.55
CA TRP A 301 -6.59 -5.58 -18.59
C TRP A 301 -7.21 -4.70 -17.50
N ASP A 302 -8.09 -3.77 -17.86
CA ASP A 302 -8.69 -2.82 -16.92
C ASP A 302 -9.64 -3.49 -15.91
N ASN A 303 -10.16 -4.69 -16.20
CA ASN A 303 -10.98 -5.50 -15.31
C ASN A 303 -10.19 -6.57 -14.53
N LEU A 304 -8.91 -6.80 -14.83
CA LEU A 304 -8.10 -7.80 -14.12
C LEU A 304 -7.55 -7.25 -12.80
N TYR A 305 -7.52 -8.08 -11.75
CA TYR A 305 -6.75 -7.81 -10.52
C TYR A 305 -5.26 -7.56 -10.82
N PRO A 306 -4.53 -6.76 -10.01
CA PRO A 306 -3.12 -6.42 -10.27
C PRO A 306 -2.20 -7.63 -10.48
N ARG A 307 -2.36 -8.70 -9.71
CA ARG A 307 -1.61 -9.96 -9.90
C ARG A 307 -1.89 -10.64 -11.23
N TRP A 308 -3.14 -10.63 -11.68
CA TRP A 308 -3.54 -11.19 -12.97
C TRP A 308 -3.08 -10.35 -14.16
N ARG A 309 -2.93 -9.03 -13.99
CA ARG A 309 -2.20 -8.17 -14.95
C ARG A 309 -0.71 -8.56 -15.02
N GLY A 310 -0.08 -8.80 -13.87
CA GLY A 310 1.29 -9.34 -13.80
C GLY A 310 1.43 -10.71 -14.50
N MET A 311 0.43 -11.59 -14.39
CA MET A 311 0.40 -12.85 -15.12
C MET A 311 0.23 -12.71 -16.62
N ALA A 312 -0.61 -11.79 -17.10
CA ALA A 312 -0.72 -11.51 -18.53
C ALA A 312 0.64 -11.06 -19.11
N LEU A 313 1.38 -10.22 -18.38
CA LEU A 313 2.75 -9.83 -18.74
C LEU A 313 3.75 -10.99 -18.64
N THR A 314 3.64 -11.86 -17.63
CA THR A 314 4.50 -13.05 -17.47
C THR A 314 4.33 -14.03 -18.64
N ALA A 315 3.09 -14.38 -18.99
CA ALA A 315 2.81 -15.27 -20.12
C ALA A 315 3.25 -14.65 -21.46
N GLN A 316 3.07 -13.33 -21.64
CA GLN A 316 3.63 -12.61 -22.79
C GLN A 316 5.16 -12.67 -22.83
N ALA A 317 5.84 -12.51 -21.69
CA ALA A 317 7.30 -12.56 -21.60
C ALA A 317 7.86 -13.96 -21.91
N GLU A 318 7.18 -15.03 -21.47
CA GLU A 318 7.54 -16.42 -21.78
C GLU A 318 7.33 -16.76 -23.27
N LEU A 319 6.26 -16.24 -23.88
CA LEU A 319 6.02 -16.33 -25.33
C LEU A 319 7.07 -15.52 -26.13
N GLU A 320 7.46 -14.33 -25.67
CA GLU A 320 8.52 -13.54 -26.27
C GLU A 320 9.88 -14.25 -26.19
N ALA A 321 10.23 -14.80 -25.04
CA ALA A 321 11.48 -15.51 -24.81
C ALA A 321 11.57 -16.80 -25.64
N SER A 322 10.54 -17.65 -25.62
CA SER A 322 10.51 -18.91 -26.40
C SER A 322 10.63 -18.69 -27.91
N LYS A 323 10.06 -17.59 -28.45
CA LYS A 323 10.25 -17.19 -29.85
C LYS A 323 11.68 -16.74 -30.18
N GLN A 324 12.38 -16.14 -29.21
CA GLN A 324 13.75 -15.65 -29.34
C GLN A 324 14.81 -16.74 -29.08
N ALA A 325 14.50 -17.74 -28.26
CA ALA A 325 15.41 -18.77 -27.74
C ALA A 325 15.96 -19.79 -28.76
N LYS A 326 16.00 -19.44 -30.05
CA LYS A 326 16.60 -20.29 -31.10
C LYS A 326 18.12 -20.37 -31.07
N ASN A 327 18.80 -19.49 -30.30
CA ASN A 327 20.26 -19.53 -30.09
C ASN A 327 20.74 -18.99 -28.73
N ASP A 328 19.88 -18.36 -27.92
CA ASP A 328 20.27 -17.74 -26.64
C ASP A 328 19.29 -18.08 -25.51
N LYS A 329 19.78 -18.15 -24.27
CA LYS A 329 19.01 -18.49 -23.06
C LYS A 329 18.49 -17.23 -22.33
N THR A 330 18.00 -16.26 -23.08
CA THR A 330 17.39 -15.04 -22.51
C THR A 330 16.19 -15.41 -21.64
N PRO A 331 16.19 -15.12 -20.33
CA PRO A 331 15.03 -15.37 -19.48
C PRO A 331 13.85 -14.47 -19.87
N PRO A 332 12.59 -14.84 -19.57
CA PRO A 332 11.48 -13.91 -19.69
C PRO A 332 11.74 -12.68 -18.80
N TRP A 333 11.39 -11.49 -19.28
CA TRP A 333 11.73 -10.24 -18.60
C TRP A 333 10.94 -9.99 -17.29
N ILE A 334 9.87 -10.74 -17.05
CA ILE A 334 9.02 -10.68 -15.85
C ILE A 334 8.48 -12.06 -15.48
N ASN A 335 8.32 -12.30 -14.17
CA ASN A 335 7.90 -13.57 -13.58
C ASN A 335 7.15 -13.32 -12.25
N THR A 336 5.82 -13.24 -12.28
CA THR A 336 4.97 -12.96 -11.09
C THR A 336 3.99 -14.09 -10.76
N LYS A 337 4.44 -15.34 -10.93
CA LYS A 337 3.62 -16.56 -10.82
C LYS A 337 3.02 -16.78 -9.43
N PHE A 338 1.92 -17.53 -9.41
CA PHE A 338 1.21 -17.91 -8.21
C PHE A 338 1.93 -19.07 -7.51
N THR A 339 2.27 -18.90 -6.23
CA THR A 339 2.75 -20.00 -5.37
C THR A 339 1.60 -20.57 -4.54
N HIS A 340 0.90 -19.66 -3.87
CA HIS A 340 -0.24 -19.94 -3.00
C HIS A 340 -1.47 -19.13 -3.40
N TRP A 341 -2.61 -19.68 -3.03
CA TRP A 341 -3.93 -19.05 -3.04
C TRP A 341 -4.59 -19.20 -1.67
N THR A 342 -5.62 -18.41 -1.40
CA THR A 342 -6.30 -18.38 -0.09
C THR A 342 -7.75 -18.80 -0.25
N GLU A 343 -8.18 -19.75 0.58
CA GLU A 343 -9.58 -20.18 0.69
C GLU A 343 -9.95 -20.27 2.18
N ASN A 344 -11.10 -19.72 2.59
CA ASN A 344 -11.57 -19.76 3.98
C ASN A 344 -10.50 -19.31 5.02
N HIS A 345 -9.67 -18.33 4.64
CA HIS A 345 -8.49 -17.82 5.37
C HIS A 345 -7.31 -18.82 5.56
N HIS A 346 -7.37 -19.99 4.94
CA HIS A 346 -6.25 -20.94 4.85
C HIS A 346 -5.44 -20.73 3.56
N SER A 347 -4.13 -20.98 3.62
CA SER A 347 -3.21 -20.87 2.48
C SER A 347 -2.97 -22.24 1.86
N HIS A 348 -3.23 -22.36 0.56
CA HIS A 348 -3.15 -23.60 -0.22
C HIS A 348 -2.13 -23.47 -1.34
N LEU A 349 -1.47 -24.56 -1.72
CA LEU A 349 -0.54 -24.55 -2.85
C LEU A 349 -1.34 -24.45 -4.16
N THR A 350 -0.84 -23.67 -5.11
CA THR A 350 -1.53 -23.50 -6.41
C THR A 350 -1.49 -24.75 -7.28
N THR A 351 -0.54 -25.66 -7.03
CA THR A 351 -0.52 -27.03 -7.58
C THR A 351 -1.74 -27.85 -7.20
N GLU A 352 -2.39 -27.55 -6.06
CA GLU A 352 -3.57 -28.25 -5.56
C GLU A 352 -4.87 -27.68 -6.16
N GLY A 353 -4.85 -26.42 -6.64
CA GLY A 353 -6.02 -25.73 -7.16
C GLY A 353 -6.32 -26.08 -8.61
N GLU A 354 -7.47 -26.70 -8.89
CA GLU A 354 -7.89 -27.01 -10.26
C GLU A 354 -7.92 -25.75 -11.15
N TYR A 355 -8.35 -24.60 -10.60
CA TYR A 355 -8.38 -23.31 -11.29
C TYR A 355 -7.03 -22.93 -11.91
N TYR A 356 -5.91 -23.10 -11.19
CA TYR A 356 -4.57 -22.78 -11.71
C TYR A 356 -4.07 -23.85 -12.70
N ASN A 357 -4.28 -25.13 -12.38
CA ASN A 357 -3.97 -26.25 -13.28
C ASN A 357 -4.74 -26.17 -14.61
N ASN A 358 -5.87 -25.46 -14.64
CA ASN A 358 -6.65 -25.22 -15.86
C ASN A 358 -6.02 -24.15 -16.77
N PHE A 359 -5.29 -23.16 -16.25
CA PHE A 359 -4.51 -22.21 -17.06
C PHE A 359 -3.29 -22.88 -17.73
N GLU A 360 -2.63 -23.82 -17.04
CA GLU A 360 -1.51 -24.59 -17.59
C GLU A 360 -1.90 -25.33 -18.89
N LYS A 361 -3.14 -25.84 -18.96
CA LYS A 361 -3.71 -26.50 -20.16
C LYS A 361 -3.81 -25.58 -21.38
N MET A 362 -3.76 -24.26 -21.19
CA MET A 362 -3.80 -23.23 -22.23
C MET A 362 -2.41 -22.65 -22.56
N GLY A 363 -1.35 -23.18 -21.94
CA GLY A 363 -0.01 -22.60 -22.00
C GLY A 363 0.13 -21.29 -21.22
N ILE A 364 -0.79 -20.99 -20.29
CA ILE A 364 -0.66 -19.88 -19.35
C ILE A 364 -0.06 -20.45 -18.06
N HIS A 365 1.26 -20.41 -17.97
CA HIS A 365 2.00 -21.03 -16.85
C HIS A 365 1.87 -20.21 -15.57
N ALA A 366 0.72 -20.33 -14.91
CA ALA A 366 0.33 -19.58 -13.72
C ALA A 366 1.01 -20.08 -12.44
N ILE A 367 1.40 -21.36 -12.38
CA ILE A 367 1.98 -21.99 -11.20
C ILE A 367 3.49 -21.66 -11.11
N GLY A 368 3.93 -21.21 -9.94
CA GLY A 368 5.29 -20.76 -9.66
C GLY A 368 5.91 -21.43 -8.44
N GLU A 369 7.24 -21.45 -8.43
CA GLU A 369 8.08 -21.84 -7.32
C GLU A 369 8.01 -20.83 -6.16
N TYR A 370 8.04 -21.35 -4.93
CA TYR A 370 8.30 -20.52 -3.75
C TYR A 370 9.71 -19.93 -3.84
N MET A 371 9.84 -18.67 -3.45
CA MET A 371 11.11 -17.95 -3.37
C MET A 371 11.21 -17.35 -1.96
N ASP A 372 12.31 -17.62 -1.26
CA ASP A 372 12.61 -16.90 -0.02
C ASP A 372 13.25 -15.52 -0.29
N LYS A 373 13.68 -14.81 0.77
CA LYS A 373 14.37 -13.52 0.63
C LYS A 373 15.68 -13.62 -0.19
N LYS A 374 16.42 -14.72 -0.06
CA LYS A 374 17.70 -14.97 -0.74
C LYS A 374 17.48 -15.40 -2.20
N ASP A 375 16.37 -16.05 -2.51
CA ASP A 375 15.96 -16.31 -3.89
C ASP A 375 15.54 -15.02 -4.60
N LEU A 376 14.70 -14.19 -3.96
CA LEU A 376 14.29 -12.89 -4.50
C LEU A 376 15.48 -11.93 -4.70
N ALA A 377 16.48 -11.97 -3.81
CA ALA A 377 17.71 -11.18 -3.93
C ALA A 377 18.58 -11.52 -5.16
N LYS A 378 18.34 -12.64 -5.86
CA LYS A 378 19.05 -12.99 -7.11
C LYS A 378 18.55 -12.19 -8.32
N PHE A 379 17.40 -11.53 -8.20
CA PHE A 379 16.76 -10.79 -9.29
C PHE A 379 17.12 -9.30 -9.25
N ARG A 380 17.59 -8.78 -10.38
CA ARG A 380 17.98 -7.37 -10.56
C ARG A 380 16.82 -6.40 -10.35
N TYR A 381 15.59 -6.86 -10.63
CA TYR A 381 14.37 -6.08 -10.50
C TYR A 381 13.36 -6.85 -9.66
N GLN A 382 12.87 -6.21 -8.60
CA GLN A 382 11.78 -6.73 -7.80
C GLN A 382 10.63 -5.73 -7.87
N ILE A 383 9.42 -6.22 -8.13
CA ILE A 383 8.21 -5.42 -8.04
C ILE A 383 7.45 -5.78 -6.76
N ASP A 384 6.51 -4.93 -6.33
CA ASP A 384 5.63 -5.21 -5.20
C ASP A 384 4.20 -4.79 -5.54
N TYR A 385 3.23 -5.68 -5.35
CA TYR A 385 1.81 -5.38 -5.53
C TYR A 385 1.15 -5.21 -4.16
N ARG A 386 0.23 -4.25 -4.05
CA ARG A 386 -0.58 -4.03 -2.85
C ARG A 386 -1.46 -5.26 -2.62
N GLY A 387 -1.27 -5.95 -1.50
CA GLY A 387 -1.74 -7.33 -1.33
C GLY A 387 -1.80 -7.82 0.12
N GLY A 388 -2.17 -9.09 0.31
CA GLY A 388 -2.59 -9.69 1.59
C GLY A 388 -1.47 -10.29 2.40
N GLY A 389 -0.39 -9.52 2.55
CA GLY A 389 0.93 -10.07 2.28
C GLY A 389 1.49 -9.60 0.94
N GLY A 390 1.28 -8.31 0.62
CA GLY A 390 2.33 -7.54 -0.05
C GLY A 390 3.61 -7.60 0.80
N THR A 391 4.76 -7.25 0.24
CA THR A 391 6.04 -7.52 0.94
C THR A 391 6.04 -6.90 2.35
N THR A 392 6.61 -7.59 3.35
CA THR A 392 6.79 -6.98 4.68
C THR A 392 7.62 -5.69 4.55
N TRP A 393 7.47 -4.72 5.45
CA TRP A 393 8.05 -3.39 5.27
C TRP A 393 9.54 -3.42 4.83
N LYS A 394 10.33 -4.37 5.36
CA LYS A 394 11.75 -4.63 5.04
C LYS A 394 11.93 -4.74 3.53
N GLY A 395 11.16 -5.63 2.89
CA GLY A 395 11.16 -5.82 1.45
C GLY A 395 10.19 -4.94 0.63
N THR A 396 9.35 -4.10 1.24
CA THR A 396 8.66 -3.02 0.50
C THR A 396 9.57 -1.80 0.39
N LEU A 397 10.32 -1.46 1.44
CA LEU A 397 11.35 -0.41 1.42
C LEU A 397 12.42 -0.65 0.36
N GLU A 398 12.87 -1.90 0.22
CA GLU A 398 13.76 -2.37 -0.86
C GLU A 398 13.20 -2.13 -2.28
N LYS A 399 11.93 -1.71 -2.44
CA LYS A 399 11.18 -1.70 -3.72
C LYS A 399 10.33 -0.45 -3.97
N LEU A 400 10.31 0.54 -3.07
CA LEU A 400 9.33 1.64 -3.07
C LEU A 400 9.65 2.76 -4.10
N ALA A 401 9.15 2.64 -5.35
CA ALA A 401 8.57 3.76 -6.12
C ALA A 401 8.12 3.39 -7.56
N MET A 402 6.90 2.85 -7.75
CA MET A 402 6.25 2.83 -9.09
C MET A 402 4.72 3.07 -9.05
N PRO A 403 4.14 3.65 -10.12
CA PRO A 403 2.69 3.72 -10.36
C PRO A 403 2.17 2.39 -10.96
N ASP A 404 1.05 2.42 -11.68
CA ASP A 404 0.45 1.21 -12.27
C ASP A 404 1.32 0.51 -13.34
N LEU A 405 1.01 -0.76 -13.60
CA LEU A 405 1.84 -1.65 -14.41
C LEU A 405 1.87 -1.30 -15.91
N SER A 406 1.10 -0.31 -16.40
CA SER A 406 1.04 0.03 -17.83
C SER A 406 2.34 0.60 -18.40
N ASN A 407 3.26 1.05 -17.53
CA ASN A 407 4.60 1.48 -17.92
C ASN A 407 5.70 0.45 -17.58
N LEU A 408 5.38 -0.69 -16.96
CA LEU A 408 6.38 -1.58 -16.34
C LEU A 408 7.42 -2.09 -17.35
N ARG A 409 7.00 -2.46 -18.56
CA ARG A 409 7.92 -2.86 -19.64
C ARG A 409 8.88 -1.72 -20.03
N LEU A 410 8.41 -0.47 -20.04
CA LEU A 410 9.24 0.71 -20.33
C LEU A 410 10.20 1.04 -19.17
N ALA A 411 9.79 0.78 -17.92
CA ALA A 411 10.65 0.93 -16.75
C ALA A 411 11.78 -0.11 -16.76
N PHE A 412 11.48 -1.37 -17.11
CA PHE A 412 12.47 -2.43 -17.32
C PHE A 412 13.43 -2.10 -18.49
N GLU A 413 12.90 -1.73 -19.65
CA GLU A 413 13.72 -1.34 -20.81
C GLU A 413 14.60 -0.11 -20.53
N TRP A 414 14.12 0.85 -19.73
CA TRP A 414 14.93 1.97 -19.25
C TRP A 414 16.02 1.50 -18.29
N ALA A 415 15.73 0.62 -17.33
CA ALA A 415 16.70 0.17 -16.35
C ALA A 415 17.84 -0.65 -16.97
N GLU A 416 17.54 -1.52 -17.94
CA GLU A 416 18.56 -2.23 -18.74
C GLU A 416 19.34 -1.32 -19.69
N ALA A 417 18.73 -0.22 -20.19
CA ALA A 417 19.43 0.78 -21.01
C ALA A 417 20.31 1.74 -20.19
N PHE A 418 20.00 1.95 -18.90
CA PHE A 418 20.71 2.84 -17.99
C PHE A 418 21.14 2.13 -16.69
N PRO A 419 21.90 1.01 -16.76
CA PRO A 419 22.15 0.13 -15.61
C PRO A 419 22.94 0.81 -14.49
N GLY A 420 23.76 1.82 -14.79
CA GLY A 420 24.44 2.63 -13.77
C GLY A 420 23.47 3.50 -12.95
N ALA A 421 22.42 4.04 -13.58
CA ALA A 421 21.37 4.79 -12.88
C ALA A 421 20.44 3.85 -12.09
N ALA A 422 20.09 2.70 -12.66
CA ALA A 422 19.33 1.66 -11.98
C ALA A 422 20.07 1.14 -10.72
N LYS A 423 21.38 0.86 -10.83
CA LYS A 423 22.21 0.50 -9.66
C LYS A 423 22.23 1.63 -8.62
N HIS A 424 22.43 2.89 -9.03
CA HIS A 424 22.50 4.00 -8.08
C HIS A 424 21.19 4.16 -7.29
N ILE A 425 20.03 3.99 -7.93
CA ILE A 425 18.72 3.99 -7.26
C ILE A 425 18.62 2.81 -6.28
N ALA A 426 19.05 1.62 -6.67
CA ALA A 426 19.04 0.44 -5.80
C ALA A 426 19.95 0.63 -4.56
N THR A 427 21.19 1.08 -4.76
CA THR A 427 22.14 1.38 -3.67
C THR A 427 21.59 2.46 -2.73
N ALA A 428 21.02 3.56 -3.24
CA ALA A 428 20.41 4.60 -2.39
C ALA A 428 19.19 4.08 -1.61
N GLY A 429 18.43 3.14 -2.17
CA GLY A 429 17.37 2.41 -1.46
C GLY A 429 17.94 1.55 -0.33
N THR A 430 18.96 0.74 -0.61
CA THR A 430 19.67 -0.08 0.39
C THR A 430 20.26 0.77 1.52
N GLU A 431 20.99 1.84 1.19
CA GLU A 431 21.54 2.82 2.16
C GLU A 431 20.45 3.39 3.08
N PHE A 432 19.28 3.73 2.53
CA PHE A 432 18.12 4.19 3.31
C PHE A 432 17.56 3.10 4.25
N VAL A 433 17.49 1.84 3.81
CA VAL A 433 17.10 0.71 4.69
C VAL A 433 18.09 0.51 5.83
N HIS A 434 19.40 0.50 5.54
CA HIS A 434 20.42 0.44 6.59
C HIS A 434 20.34 1.63 7.56
N ALA A 435 20.08 2.84 7.07
CA ALA A 435 19.92 4.02 7.91
C ALA A 435 18.74 3.88 8.89
N MET A 436 17.58 3.34 8.45
CA MET A 436 16.44 3.09 9.34
C MET A 436 16.66 1.99 10.39
N GLY A 437 17.70 1.17 10.23
CA GLY A 437 18.19 0.22 11.24
C GLY A 437 19.08 0.87 12.31
N THR A 438 19.38 2.17 12.23
CA THR A 438 20.18 2.89 13.23
C THR A 438 19.31 3.48 14.34
N GLU A 439 19.88 3.60 15.55
CA GLU A 439 19.19 4.18 16.72
C GLU A 439 18.72 5.61 16.47
N GLU A 440 19.52 6.44 15.77
CA GLU A 440 19.15 7.82 15.47
C GLU A 440 17.87 7.90 14.59
N VAL A 441 17.86 7.20 13.46
CA VAL A 441 16.72 7.26 12.53
C VAL A 441 15.52 6.50 13.10
N PHE A 442 15.74 5.40 13.82
CA PHE A 442 14.64 4.69 14.47
C PHE A 442 13.99 5.53 15.58
N GLY A 443 14.79 6.25 16.38
CA GLY A 443 14.28 7.24 17.34
C GLY A 443 13.44 8.33 16.67
N GLN A 444 13.94 8.91 15.58
CA GLN A 444 13.18 9.89 14.79
C GLN A 444 11.88 9.31 14.22
N MET A 445 11.85 8.03 13.81
CA MET A 445 10.62 7.36 13.37
C MET A 445 9.65 7.09 14.52
N TYR A 446 10.17 6.66 15.68
CA TYR A 446 9.41 6.41 16.90
C TYR A 446 8.70 7.69 17.38
N ASP A 447 9.44 8.78 17.54
CA ASP A 447 8.90 10.07 17.97
C ASP A 447 7.82 10.57 16.99
N LYS A 448 8.11 10.50 15.68
CA LYS A 448 7.27 11.05 14.61
C LYS A 448 6.00 10.25 14.30
N TYR A 449 6.04 8.93 14.44
CA TYR A 449 4.94 8.04 14.03
C TYR A 449 4.20 7.38 15.19
N LEU A 450 4.71 7.47 16.42
CA LEU A 450 3.99 7.04 17.63
C LEU A 450 3.81 8.17 18.63
N THR A 451 4.88 8.74 19.18
CA THR A 451 4.80 9.67 20.32
C THR A 451 4.10 10.98 19.99
N GLN A 452 4.52 11.69 18.93
CA GLN A 452 3.89 12.94 18.52
C GLN A 452 2.41 12.77 18.12
N PRO A 453 2.02 11.74 17.33
CA PRO A 453 0.61 11.40 17.14
C PRO A 453 -0.14 11.17 18.46
N MET A 454 0.39 10.39 19.41
CA MET A 454 -0.27 10.16 20.69
C MET A 454 -0.47 11.44 21.51
N GLY A 455 0.50 12.34 21.54
CA GLY A 455 0.35 13.67 22.15
C GLY A 455 -0.80 14.47 21.51
N ASN A 456 -0.82 14.55 20.17
CA ASN A 456 -1.89 15.23 19.44
C ASN A 456 -3.28 14.62 19.70
N ILE A 457 -3.38 13.32 19.97
CA ILE A 457 -4.64 12.62 20.29
C ILE A 457 -5.08 12.91 21.73
N ILE A 458 -4.15 12.88 22.69
CA ILE A 458 -4.41 13.23 24.10
C ILE A 458 -4.99 14.64 24.20
N ASP A 459 -4.34 15.62 23.56
CA ASP A 459 -4.74 17.03 23.59
C ASP A 459 -6.07 17.29 22.85
N ALA A 460 -6.45 16.41 21.93
CA ALA A 460 -7.71 16.49 21.17
C ALA A 460 -8.90 15.77 21.84
N PHE A 461 -8.68 14.96 22.88
CA PHE A 461 -9.77 14.24 23.54
C PHE A 461 -10.57 15.15 24.47
N GLN A 462 -11.81 15.44 24.08
CA GLN A 462 -12.76 16.21 24.87
C GLN A 462 -13.57 15.27 25.78
N GLN A 463 -13.31 15.33 27.08
CA GLN A 463 -14.09 14.56 28.07
C GLN A 463 -15.54 15.04 28.09
N SER A 464 -16.46 14.21 27.59
CA SER A 464 -17.91 14.42 27.70
C SER A 464 -18.39 14.19 29.14
N GLN A 465 -19.51 14.80 29.55
CA GLN A 465 -20.20 14.48 30.81
C GLN A 465 -20.91 13.10 30.83
N GLY A 466 -20.49 12.19 29.95
CA GLY A 466 -20.93 10.81 29.92
C GLY A 466 -20.39 10.02 31.11
N SER A 467 -21.22 9.16 31.69
CA SER A 467 -20.83 8.27 32.78
C SER A 467 -20.24 6.96 32.23
N THR A 468 -18.93 6.76 32.37
CA THR A 468 -18.33 5.43 32.26
C THR A 468 -18.72 4.63 33.51
N VAL A 469 -19.48 3.53 33.35
CA VAL A 469 -19.97 2.72 34.48
C VAL A 469 -19.50 1.28 34.32
N PHE A 470 -18.79 0.77 35.34
CA PHE A 470 -18.37 -0.63 35.44
C PHE A 470 -19.39 -1.42 36.24
N SER A 471 -19.64 -2.67 35.85
CA SER A 471 -20.42 -3.64 36.63
C SER A 471 -19.56 -4.82 37.09
N ASP A 472 -20.00 -5.48 38.16
CA ASP A 472 -19.25 -6.56 38.82
C ASP A 472 -19.08 -7.82 37.93
N ASP A 473 -19.80 -7.91 36.80
CA ASP A 473 -19.68 -8.97 35.79
C ASP A 473 -18.68 -8.67 34.67
N GLY A 474 -17.82 -7.66 34.82
CA GLY A 474 -16.72 -7.36 33.88
C GLY A 474 -17.15 -6.58 32.63
N LYS A 475 -18.33 -5.94 32.68
CA LYS A 475 -18.83 -5.07 31.61
C LYS A 475 -18.58 -3.60 31.92
N VAL A 476 -18.48 -2.84 30.84
CA VAL A 476 -18.31 -1.39 30.87
C VAL A 476 -19.41 -0.76 30.02
N MET A 477 -20.21 0.11 30.62
CA MET A 477 -21.22 0.93 29.95
C MET A 477 -20.63 2.30 29.62
N ILE A 478 -20.66 2.68 28.34
CA ILE A 478 -20.20 3.98 27.84
C ILE A 478 -21.34 4.62 27.06
N ASN A 479 -21.85 5.76 27.55
CA ASN A 479 -23.04 6.46 27.04
C ASN A 479 -24.25 5.52 26.73
N GLY A 480 -24.42 4.47 27.53
CA GLY A 480 -25.49 3.48 27.38
C GLY A 480 -25.21 2.32 26.42
N ALA A 481 -24.07 2.29 25.73
CA ALA A 481 -23.61 1.14 24.96
C ALA A 481 -22.82 0.16 25.83
N GLU A 482 -23.00 -1.14 25.61
CA GLU A 482 -22.47 -2.24 26.44
C GLU A 482 -21.19 -2.86 25.85
N PHE A 483 -20.12 -2.86 26.64
CA PHE A 483 -18.81 -3.40 26.29
C PHE A 483 -18.34 -4.47 27.29
N LYS A 484 -17.49 -5.38 26.82
CA LYS A 484 -16.74 -6.37 27.62
C LYS A 484 -15.26 -5.99 27.64
N GLU A 485 -14.59 -6.20 28.79
CA GLU A 485 -13.14 -6.07 28.89
C GLU A 485 -12.43 -7.25 28.21
N MET A 486 -11.69 -7.01 27.14
CA MET A 486 -10.92 -8.06 26.47
C MET A 486 -9.50 -8.19 27.04
N TRP A 487 -8.88 -7.05 27.31
CA TRP A 487 -7.51 -6.94 27.79
C TRP A 487 -7.40 -5.84 28.86
N ARG A 488 -6.56 -6.07 29.87
CA ARG A 488 -6.26 -5.13 30.95
C ARG A 488 -4.75 -5.04 31.17
N CYS A 489 -4.22 -3.82 31.24
CA CYS A 489 -2.82 -3.53 31.57
C CYS A 489 -2.74 -2.71 32.85
N ILE A 490 -1.97 -3.19 33.82
CA ILE A 490 -1.67 -2.50 35.08
C ILE A 490 -0.15 -2.36 35.26
N GLY A 491 0.25 -1.43 36.14
CA GLY A 491 1.64 -1.26 36.57
C GLY A 491 2.30 0.01 36.03
N THR A 492 3.61 0.08 36.26
CA THR A 492 4.48 1.20 35.87
C THR A 492 5.41 0.78 34.71
N GLU A 493 6.23 1.71 34.23
CA GLU A 493 7.19 1.51 33.13
C GLU A 493 8.01 0.22 33.21
N ASN A 494 8.42 -0.20 34.41
CA ASN A 494 9.34 -1.33 34.62
C ASN A 494 8.65 -2.64 35.06
N ASP A 495 7.34 -2.62 35.30
CA ASP A 495 6.57 -3.79 35.79
C ASP A 495 5.15 -3.76 35.21
N MET A 496 5.07 -3.98 33.88
CA MET A 496 3.83 -3.85 33.12
C MET A 496 3.14 -5.20 32.92
N ASN A 497 2.16 -5.49 33.76
CA ASN A 497 1.39 -6.72 33.74
C ASN A 497 0.12 -6.51 32.89
N CYS A 498 0.15 -7.00 31.65
CA CYS A 498 -1.00 -7.00 30.75
C CYS A 498 -1.57 -8.42 30.60
N GLN A 499 -2.87 -8.56 30.84
CA GLN A 499 -3.60 -9.83 30.91
C GLN A 499 -4.80 -9.81 29.97
N GLN A 500 -5.07 -10.96 29.35
CA GLN A 500 -6.32 -11.24 28.64
C GLN A 500 -7.37 -11.67 29.66
N LEU A 501 -8.58 -11.13 29.56
CA LEU A 501 -9.68 -11.43 30.50
C LEU A 501 -10.75 -12.36 29.90
N HIS A 502 -10.89 -12.36 28.58
CA HIS A 502 -11.79 -13.21 27.82
C HIS A 502 -11.10 -13.77 26.58
N GLU A 503 -11.35 -15.05 26.26
CA GLU A 503 -10.99 -15.71 24.99
C GLU A 503 -12.13 -15.58 23.95
#